data_AF-A0A7S0F586-F1
#
_entry.id   AF-A0A7S0F586-F1
#
_cell.length_a   1.000
_cell.length_b   1.000
_cell.length_c   1.000
_cell.angle_alpha   90.00
_cell.angle_beta   90.00
_cell.angle_gamma   90.00
#
_symmetry.space_group_name_H-M   'P 1'
#
loop_
_entity.id
_entity.type
_entity.pdbx_description
1 polymer ?
#
loop_
_entity_poly.entity_id
_entity_poly.type
_entity_poly.pdbx_seq_one_letter_code
_entity_poly.pdbx_strand_id
1 'polypeptide(L)'
;VTELASHLSQDNLFYGFVRTTEAIDSTVAVKFIFLSFIGENVPMMKKAKTSTLKGTITEAFEPFHAELLNASTLDEVTVSSLRSVLMKNDGQTGNAQASGAMSQRAGQQAGASPNKVTVSKAFGGADAAAMGRQEAEVASDEVRQAVAAVRSDAEPCCWCLLGYSDDKAPKLVVVARGDGAAEEMA
;
A
#
# COMPACT_ATOMS: atom_id res chain seq x y z
N VAL A 1 4.96 15.15 6.77
CA VAL A 1 5.62 14.28 5.77
C VAL A 1 7.13 14.27 5.98
N THR A 2 7.73 15.44 6.23
CA THR A 2 9.16 15.57 6.56
C THR A 2 9.58 14.65 7.72
N GLU A 3 8.77 14.62 8.78
CA GLU A 3 8.95 13.73 9.94
C GLU A 3 8.97 12.25 9.52
N LEU A 4 8.00 11.79 8.72
CA LEU A 4 7.95 10.43 8.19
C LEU A 4 9.20 10.10 7.37
N ALA A 5 9.60 11.00 6.46
CA ALA A 5 10.76 10.80 5.59
C ALA A 5 12.07 10.65 6.37
N SER A 6 12.18 11.28 7.55
CA SER A 6 13.37 11.15 8.42
C SER A 6 13.59 9.73 8.98
N HIS A 7 12.56 8.89 8.98
CA HIS A 7 12.64 7.50 9.41
C HIS A 7 12.97 6.51 8.28
N LEU A 8 13.04 6.98 7.03
CA LEU A 8 13.36 6.13 5.89
C LEU A 8 14.86 5.85 5.80
N SER A 9 15.20 4.64 5.38
CA SER A 9 16.58 4.18 5.21
C SER A 9 16.76 3.44 3.90
N GLN A 10 17.89 3.65 3.21
CA GLN A 10 18.18 3.01 1.92
C GLN A 10 18.39 1.49 1.99
N ASP A 11 18.56 0.94 3.19
CA ASP A 11 18.83 -0.49 3.40
C ASP A 11 17.56 -1.29 3.76
N ASN A 12 16.40 -0.63 3.84
CA ASN A 12 15.13 -1.26 4.19
C ASN A 12 13.97 -0.85 3.28
N LEU A 13 12.83 -1.54 3.41
CA LEU A 13 11.58 -1.21 2.75
C LEU A 13 10.58 -0.71 3.78
N PHE A 14 9.77 0.25 3.38
CA PHE A 14 8.77 0.84 4.25
C PHE A 14 7.44 1.02 3.54
N TYR A 15 6.36 0.91 4.30
CA TYR A 15 5.02 1.26 3.87
C TYR A 15 4.49 2.37 4.76
N GLY A 16 4.19 3.52 4.16
CA GLY A 16 3.63 4.67 4.86
C GLY A 16 2.14 4.78 4.60
N PHE A 17 1.41 5.29 5.60
CA PHE A 17 0.02 5.67 5.45
C PHE A 17 -0.19 7.03 6.04
N VAL A 18 -0.71 7.95 5.22
CA VAL A 18 -0.76 9.37 5.54
C VAL A 18 -2.18 9.89 5.35
N ARG A 19 -2.72 10.50 6.40
CA ARG A 19 -3.92 11.33 6.36
C ARG A 19 -3.54 12.76 6.02
N THR A 20 -4.33 13.37 5.15
CA THR A 20 -4.21 14.77 4.78
C THR A 20 -5.59 15.38 4.56
N THR A 21 -5.68 16.69 4.69
CA THR A 21 -6.89 17.44 4.41
C THR A 21 -6.66 18.30 3.18
N GLU A 22 -7.55 18.21 2.20
CA GLU A 22 -7.56 19.07 1.03
C GLU A 22 -8.78 19.98 1.12
N ALA A 23 -8.55 21.30 1.12
CA ALA A 23 -9.60 22.30 1.12
C ALA A 23 -9.74 22.85 -0.31
N ILE A 24 -10.85 22.53 -0.98
CA ILE A 24 -11.20 23.11 -2.27
C ILE A 24 -12.46 23.94 -2.08
N ASP A 25 -12.33 25.23 -2.44
CA ASP A 25 -13.35 26.27 -2.26
C ASP A 25 -13.87 26.36 -0.82
N SER A 26 -14.95 25.65 -0.51
CA SER A 26 -15.62 25.62 0.79
C SER A 26 -15.75 24.22 1.38
N THR A 27 -15.18 23.19 0.74
CA THR A 27 -15.25 21.81 1.18
C THR A 27 -13.88 21.33 1.63
N VAL A 28 -13.79 20.89 2.87
CA VAL A 28 -12.61 20.20 3.40
C VAL A 28 -12.87 18.71 3.28
N ALA A 29 -12.04 18.03 2.51
CA ALA A 29 -12.08 16.58 2.37
C ALA A 29 -10.84 15.95 2.99
N VAL A 30 -11.05 14.94 3.82
CA VAL A 30 -9.95 14.09 4.33
C VAL A 30 -9.58 13.10 3.24
N LYS A 31 -8.31 13.10 2.85
CA LYS A 31 -7.72 12.17 1.90
C LYS A 31 -6.70 11.30 2.62
N PHE A 32 -6.50 10.11 2.08
CA PHE A 32 -5.55 9.12 2.59
C PHE A 32 -4.62 8.75 1.45
N ILE A 33 -3.32 8.74 1.72
CA ILE A 33 -2.29 8.36 0.76
C ILE A 33 -1.55 7.15 1.29
N PHE A 34 -1.46 6.12 0.46
CA PHE A 34 -0.57 4.99 0.69
C PHE A 34 0.81 5.26 0.05
N LEU A 35 1.88 4.94 0.76
CA LEU A 35 3.26 5.11 0.31
C LEU A 35 3.96 3.76 0.36
N SER A 36 4.67 3.39 -0.72
CA SER A 36 5.57 2.24 -0.75
C SER A 36 6.97 2.72 -1.10
N PHE A 37 7.90 2.60 -0.14
CA PHE A 37 9.30 2.97 -0.30
C PHE A 37 10.19 1.72 -0.30
N ILE A 38 11.12 1.65 -1.25
CA ILE A 38 12.08 0.56 -1.41
C ILE A 38 13.48 1.15 -1.57
N GLY A 39 14.28 1.08 -0.51
CA GLY A 39 15.65 1.56 -0.58
C GLY A 39 16.49 0.86 -1.64
N GLU A 40 17.43 1.59 -2.22
CA GLU A 40 18.29 1.12 -3.31
C GLU A 40 19.22 -0.01 -2.85
N ASN A 41 19.73 0.07 -1.62
CA ASN A 41 20.66 -0.88 -1.03
C ASN A 41 19.99 -2.15 -0.48
N VAL A 42 18.65 -2.21 -0.49
CA VAL A 42 17.94 -3.40 -0.02
C VAL A 42 18.35 -4.63 -0.86
N PRO A 43 18.79 -5.72 -0.22
CA PRO A 43 19.17 -6.94 -0.94
C PRO A 43 18.00 -7.52 -1.75
N MET A 44 18.28 -8.03 -2.96
CA MET A 44 17.25 -8.58 -3.87
C MET A 44 16.39 -9.66 -3.21
N MET A 45 16.99 -10.50 -2.35
CA MET A 45 16.27 -11.53 -1.60
C MET A 45 15.25 -10.94 -0.61
N LYS A 46 15.58 -9.82 0.06
CA LYS A 46 14.64 -9.13 0.95
C LYS A 46 13.48 -8.56 0.13
N LYS A 47 13.77 -7.88 -1.00
CA LYS A 47 12.76 -7.35 -1.95
C LYS A 47 11.78 -8.44 -2.42
N ALA A 48 12.29 -9.60 -2.83
CA ALA A 48 11.48 -10.70 -3.35
C ALA A 48 10.55 -11.31 -2.28
N LYS A 49 11.04 -11.45 -1.04
CA LYS A 49 10.21 -11.97 0.08
C LYS A 49 9.13 -10.99 0.50
N THR A 50 9.43 -9.69 0.47
CA THR A 50 8.48 -8.66 0.91
C THR A 50 7.47 -8.30 -0.17
N SER A 51 7.81 -8.47 -1.46
CA SER A 51 6.89 -8.16 -2.57
C SER A 51 5.64 -9.06 -2.59
N THR A 52 5.75 -10.31 -2.14
CA THR A 52 4.61 -11.22 -2.05
C THR A 52 3.60 -10.81 -0.97
N LEU A 53 4.05 -10.05 0.03
CA LEU A 53 3.24 -9.56 1.14
C LEU A 53 2.57 -8.21 0.85
N LYS A 54 2.99 -7.52 -0.21
CA LYS A 54 2.49 -6.19 -0.56
C LYS A 54 0.97 -6.16 -0.70
N GLY A 55 0.36 -7.19 -1.31
CA GLY A 55 -1.09 -7.27 -1.50
C GLY A 55 -1.86 -7.23 -0.17
N THR A 56 -1.50 -8.10 0.78
CA THR A 56 -2.09 -8.13 2.13
C THR A 56 -1.91 -6.81 2.87
N ILE A 57 -0.75 -6.18 2.71
CA ILE A 57 -0.44 -4.90 3.35
C ILE A 57 -1.33 -3.80 2.75
N THR A 58 -1.38 -3.69 1.43
CA THR A 58 -2.21 -2.70 0.75
C THR A 58 -3.68 -2.87 1.13
N GLU A 59 -4.20 -4.10 1.18
CA GLU A 59 -5.56 -4.40 1.64
C GLU A 59 -5.81 -3.92 3.08
N ALA A 60 -4.84 -4.07 3.99
CA ALA A 60 -4.95 -3.57 5.36
C ALA A 60 -5.02 -2.03 5.45
N PHE A 61 -4.52 -1.32 4.43
CA PHE A 61 -4.57 0.14 4.32
C PHE A 61 -5.74 0.65 3.47
N GLU A 62 -6.54 -0.21 2.85
CA GLU A 62 -7.73 0.23 2.10
C GLU A 62 -8.86 0.67 3.06
N PRO A 63 -9.67 1.68 2.67
CA PRO A 63 -9.59 2.49 1.45
C PRO A 63 -8.59 3.66 1.56
N PHE A 64 -7.96 4.01 0.44
CA PHE A 64 -7.15 5.22 0.27
C PHE A 64 -7.46 5.92 -1.07
N HIS A 65 -7.06 7.18 -1.20
CA HIS A 65 -7.41 8.04 -2.33
C HIS A 65 -6.30 8.11 -3.39
N ALA A 66 -5.05 7.94 -2.95
CA ALA A 66 -3.90 8.00 -3.83
C ALA A 66 -2.77 7.11 -3.31
N GLU A 67 -1.87 6.72 -4.21
CA GLU A 67 -0.72 5.90 -3.86
C GLU A 67 0.57 6.39 -4.50
N LEU A 68 1.61 6.60 -3.68
CA LEU A 68 2.96 6.82 -4.15
C LEU A 68 3.70 5.48 -4.11
N LEU A 69 3.76 4.81 -5.25
CA LEU A 69 4.44 3.53 -5.40
C LEU A 69 5.86 3.70 -5.92
N ASN A 70 6.73 2.79 -5.49
CA ASN A 70 8.10 2.62 -6.00
C ASN A 70 9.03 3.81 -5.71
N ALA A 71 8.78 4.56 -4.64
CA ALA A 71 9.75 5.55 -4.19
C ALA A 71 11.04 4.84 -3.77
N SER A 72 12.19 5.22 -4.34
CA SER A 72 13.48 4.59 -4.01
C SER A 72 14.48 5.55 -3.37
N THR A 73 14.36 6.85 -3.64
CA THR A 73 15.20 7.87 -3.02
C THR A 73 14.42 8.66 -1.95
N LEU A 74 15.14 9.20 -0.97
CA LEU A 74 14.52 9.98 0.11
C LEU A 74 13.86 11.26 -0.42
N ASP A 75 14.44 11.84 -1.46
CA ASP A 75 13.96 13.06 -2.12
C ASP A 75 12.63 12.86 -2.86
N GLU A 76 12.27 11.62 -3.19
CA GLU A 76 10.96 11.30 -3.78
C GLU A 76 9.83 11.37 -2.73
N VAL A 77 10.14 11.19 -1.45
CA VAL A 77 9.14 11.20 -0.36
C VAL A 77 9.02 12.60 0.21
N THR A 78 8.41 13.49 -0.58
CA THR A 78 8.18 14.89 -0.22
C THR A 78 6.70 15.24 -0.26
N VAL A 79 6.34 16.33 0.42
CA VAL A 79 4.98 16.93 0.39
C VAL A 79 4.53 17.17 -1.07
N SER A 80 5.43 17.66 -1.92
CA SER A 80 5.16 17.90 -3.34
C SER A 80 4.82 16.63 -4.12
N SER A 81 5.53 15.53 -3.88
CA SER A 81 5.25 14.25 -4.54
C SER A 81 3.88 13.72 -4.12
N LEU A 82 3.57 13.73 -2.82
CA LEU A 82 2.28 13.29 -2.29
C LEU A 82 1.12 14.11 -2.85
N ARG A 83 1.26 15.46 -2.84
CA ARG A 83 0.26 16.37 -3.43
C ARG A 83 0.10 16.14 -4.94
N SER A 84 1.19 15.91 -5.68
CA SER A 84 1.13 15.62 -7.11
C SER A 84 0.33 14.36 -7.42
N VAL A 85 0.52 13.29 -6.64
CA VAL A 85 -0.22 12.03 -6.81
C VAL A 85 -1.70 12.22 -6.46
N LEU A 86 -2.01 12.96 -5.38
CA LEU A 86 -3.40 13.31 -5.06
C LEU A 86 -4.10 14.06 -6.20
N MET A 87 -3.49 15.12 -6.71
CA MET A 87 -4.07 15.93 -7.79
C MET A 87 -4.26 15.15 -9.09
N LYS A 88 -3.33 14.25 -9.42
CA LYS A 88 -3.46 13.35 -10.59
C LYS A 88 -4.66 12.42 -10.46
N ASN A 89 -4.98 11.99 -9.24
CA ASN A 89 -6.10 11.10 -8.98
C ASN A 89 -7.42 11.85 -8.85
N ASP A 90 -7.44 13.04 -8.25
CA ASP A 90 -8.64 13.87 -8.10
C ASP A 90 -9.08 14.47 -9.45
N GLY A 91 -8.11 14.84 -10.31
CA GLY A 91 -8.34 15.32 -11.67
C GLY A 91 -8.74 14.24 -12.69
N GLN A 92 -8.67 12.96 -12.33
CA GLN A 92 -9.17 11.84 -13.15
C GLN A 92 -10.67 11.57 -12.91
N THR A 93 -11.47 12.62 -12.77
CA THR A 93 -12.90 12.53 -13.06
C THR A 93 -13.12 12.89 -14.53
N GLY A 94 -12.82 11.95 -15.44
CA GLY A 94 -13.23 12.03 -16.85
C GLY A 94 -12.12 11.99 -17.91
N ASN A 95 -11.26 10.98 -17.91
CA ASN A 95 -10.79 10.42 -19.19
C ASN A 95 -10.46 8.93 -19.02
N ALA A 96 -11.41 8.08 -19.39
CA ALA A 96 -11.14 6.67 -19.65
C ALA A 96 -10.15 6.59 -20.83
N GLN A 97 -8.85 6.48 -20.53
CA GLN A 97 -7.89 6.06 -21.54
C GLN A 97 -8.11 4.58 -21.81
N ALA A 98 -8.98 4.35 -22.80
CA ALA A 98 -9.08 3.13 -23.56
C ALA A 98 -7.70 2.70 -24.06
N SER A 99 -7.18 1.60 -23.51
CA SER A 99 -6.22 0.76 -24.21
C SER A 99 -7.02 -0.11 -25.19
N GLY A 100 -7.19 0.37 -26.41
CA GLY A 100 -7.76 -0.39 -27.52
C GLY A 100 -6.70 -1.23 -28.24
N ALA A 101 -7.05 -2.48 -28.53
CA ALA A 101 -6.75 -3.29 -29.73
C ALA A 101 -6.60 -4.78 -29.32
N MET A 102 -7.66 -5.58 -29.34
CA MET A 102 -8.25 -6.28 -30.49
C MET A 102 -7.71 -7.71 -30.66
N SER A 103 -8.56 -8.70 -30.39
CA SER A 103 -8.52 -9.99 -31.10
C SER A 103 -9.92 -10.62 -31.13
N GLN A 104 -10.50 -10.54 -32.33
CA GLN A 104 -11.48 -11.40 -33.00
C GLN A 104 -12.47 -12.23 -32.15
N ARG A 105 -13.74 -11.83 -32.23
CA ARG A 105 -14.91 -12.70 -32.02
C ARG A 105 -15.37 -13.26 -33.37
N ALA A 106 -15.23 -14.56 -33.57
CA ALA A 106 -16.05 -15.36 -34.48
C ALA A 106 -16.81 -16.36 -33.61
N GLY A 107 -18.13 -16.40 -33.77
CA GLY A 107 -19.04 -17.05 -32.83
C GLY A 107 -19.13 -18.57 -32.96
N GLN A 108 -19.78 -19.20 -31.98
CA GLN A 108 -20.86 -20.17 -32.17
C GLN A 108 -21.47 -20.49 -30.79
N GLN A 109 -22.74 -20.88 -30.83
CA GLN A 109 -23.72 -20.99 -29.75
C GLN A 109 -23.51 -22.09 -28.70
N ALA A 110 -24.16 -21.85 -27.55
CA ALA A 110 -24.98 -22.76 -26.73
C ALA A 110 -24.35 -23.95 -26.00
N GLY A 111 -24.69 -24.07 -24.70
CA GLY A 111 -24.59 -25.31 -23.93
C GLY A 111 -24.66 -25.08 -22.43
N ALA A 112 -25.70 -25.59 -21.78
CA ALA A 112 -26.00 -25.42 -20.36
C ALA A 112 -25.18 -26.34 -19.43
N SER A 113 -24.82 -25.82 -18.25
CA SER A 113 -24.65 -26.46 -16.92
C SER A 113 -23.70 -27.70 -16.79
N PRO A 114 -23.48 -28.25 -15.58
CA PRO A 114 -22.43 -27.83 -14.66
C PRO A 114 -21.46 -28.98 -14.30
N ASN A 115 -20.16 -28.72 -14.11
CA ASN A 115 -19.37 -29.52 -13.17
C ASN A 115 -18.14 -28.77 -12.68
N LYS A 116 -18.19 -28.34 -11.41
CA LYS A 116 -17.06 -27.77 -10.69
C LYS A 116 -16.13 -28.94 -10.32
N VAL A 117 -15.24 -29.31 -11.23
CA VAL A 117 -14.15 -30.24 -10.91
C VAL A 117 -13.14 -29.48 -10.06
N THR A 118 -13.24 -29.72 -8.76
CA THR A 118 -12.21 -29.41 -7.76
C THR A 118 -10.89 -30.02 -8.22
N VAL A 119 -9.99 -29.19 -8.73
CA VAL A 119 -8.59 -29.58 -8.91
C VAL A 119 -7.92 -29.48 -7.54
N SER A 120 -7.83 -30.65 -6.92
CA SER A 120 -7.05 -30.91 -5.72
C SER A 120 -5.59 -30.51 -5.93
N LYS A 121 -5.20 -29.47 -5.20
CA LYS A 121 -3.98 -29.36 -4.40
C LYS A 121 -2.92 -30.45 -4.65
N ALA A 122 -1.92 -30.15 -5.49
CA ALA A 122 -0.65 -30.88 -5.48
C ALA A 122 0.44 -30.15 -6.28
N PHE A 123 0.99 -29.04 -5.77
CA PHE A 123 2.40 -28.67 -5.95
C PHE A 123 2.83 -27.77 -4.78
N GLY A 124 3.86 -28.20 -4.03
CA GLY A 124 4.55 -27.37 -3.02
C GLY A 124 4.19 -27.70 -1.56
N GLY A 125 4.83 -28.75 -1.03
CA GLY A 125 4.91 -29.00 0.41
C GLY A 125 5.75 -27.94 1.14
N ALA A 126 5.54 -27.83 2.45
CA ALA A 126 6.20 -26.94 3.42
C ALA A 126 5.91 -25.42 3.34
N ASP A 127 5.74 -24.81 2.17
CA ASP A 127 5.64 -23.33 2.06
C ASP A 127 4.22 -22.76 2.28
N ALA A 128 3.15 -23.51 2.00
CA ALA A 128 1.79 -23.01 2.17
C ALA A 128 1.40 -22.75 3.65
N ALA A 129 2.00 -23.49 4.58
CA ALA A 129 1.82 -23.28 6.03
C ALA A 129 2.73 -22.17 6.59
N ALA A 130 3.79 -21.79 5.85
CA ALA A 130 4.61 -20.62 6.14
C ALA A 130 3.90 -19.34 5.66
N MET A 131 3.29 -19.35 4.46
CA MET A 131 2.48 -18.24 3.95
C MET A 131 1.34 -17.86 4.90
N GLY A 132 0.56 -18.83 5.39
CA GLY A 132 -0.54 -18.54 6.34
C GLY A 132 -0.07 -17.99 7.71
N ARG A 133 1.16 -18.29 8.14
CA ARG A 133 1.77 -17.68 9.34
C ARG A 133 2.28 -16.28 9.05
N GLN A 134 2.84 -16.07 7.87
CA GLN A 134 3.42 -14.80 7.45
C GLN A 134 2.34 -13.74 7.19
N GLU A 135 1.18 -14.17 6.71
CA GLU A 135 -0.03 -13.34 6.53
C GLU A 135 -0.65 -12.93 7.88
N ALA A 136 -0.68 -13.84 8.86
CA ALA A 136 -1.10 -13.55 10.23
C ALA A 136 -0.15 -12.58 10.97
N GLU A 137 1.14 -12.60 10.63
CA GLU A 137 2.16 -11.73 11.22
C GLU A 137 2.17 -10.31 10.63
N VAL A 138 1.87 -10.17 9.34
CA VAL A 138 1.59 -8.88 8.68
C VAL A 138 0.31 -8.21 9.22
N ALA A 139 -0.64 -9.01 9.70
CA ALA A 139 -1.91 -8.56 10.28
C ALA A 139 -1.89 -8.43 11.82
N SER A 140 -0.71 -8.16 12.40
CA SER A 140 -0.60 -7.96 13.85
C SER A 140 -1.51 -6.83 14.35
N ASP A 141 -2.03 -6.96 15.58
CA ASP A 141 -2.93 -5.98 16.19
C ASP A 141 -2.31 -4.57 16.23
N GLU A 142 -1.00 -4.46 16.37
CA GLU A 142 -0.27 -3.20 16.36
C GLU A 142 -0.39 -2.46 15.02
N VAL A 143 -0.25 -3.18 13.91
CA VAL A 143 -0.42 -2.60 12.56
C VAL A 143 -1.85 -2.10 12.41
N ARG A 144 -2.85 -2.91 12.77
CA ARG A 144 -4.27 -2.53 12.70
C ARG A 144 -4.57 -1.30 13.55
N GLN A 145 -4.03 -1.24 14.77
CA GLN A 145 -4.18 -0.08 15.65
C GLN A 145 -3.52 1.18 15.08
N ALA A 146 -2.33 1.06 14.48
CA ALA A 146 -1.66 2.19 13.85
C ALA A 146 -2.45 2.74 12.66
N VAL A 147 -3.01 1.87 11.79
CA VAL A 147 -3.88 2.30 10.69
C VAL A 147 -5.16 2.94 11.22
N ALA A 148 -5.79 2.34 12.23
CA ALA A 148 -7.00 2.88 12.85
C ALA A 148 -6.76 4.27 13.46
N ALA A 149 -5.59 4.48 14.10
CA ALA A 149 -5.20 5.78 14.65
C ALA A 149 -5.09 6.85 13.56
N VAL A 150 -4.47 6.54 12.41
CA VAL A 150 -4.37 7.50 11.29
C VAL A 150 -5.73 7.83 10.68
N ARG A 151 -6.69 6.88 10.71
CA ARG A 151 -8.05 7.10 10.23
C ARG A 151 -8.93 7.87 11.20
N SER A 152 -8.60 7.87 12.48
CA SER A 152 -9.44 8.46 13.52
C SER A 152 -9.28 9.97 13.53
N ASP A 153 -10.33 10.71 13.17
CA ASP A 153 -10.37 12.18 13.26
C ASP A 153 -10.24 12.69 14.71
N ALA A 154 -10.43 11.83 15.70
CA ALA A 154 -10.24 12.15 17.11
C ALA A 154 -8.77 12.05 17.55
N GLU A 155 -7.92 11.35 16.80
CA GLU A 155 -6.52 11.16 17.12
C GLU A 155 -5.64 12.20 16.40
N PRO A 156 -4.62 12.76 17.07
CA PRO A 156 -3.67 13.67 16.43
C PRO A 156 -2.81 12.93 15.39
N CYS A 157 -2.67 11.61 15.51
CA CYS A 157 -1.90 10.76 14.61
C CYS A 157 -2.39 10.92 13.15
N CYS A 158 -1.57 11.52 12.31
CA CYS A 158 -1.88 11.77 10.89
C CYS A 158 -1.08 10.86 9.97
N TRP A 159 -0.06 10.16 10.47
CA TRP A 159 0.68 9.21 9.66
C TRP A 159 1.23 8.06 10.49
N CYS A 160 1.42 6.91 9.84
CA CYS A 160 2.18 5.79 10.37
C CYS A 160 3.13 5.24 9.31
N LEU A 161 4.24 4.68 9.78
CA LEU A 161 5.27 4.06 8.95
C LEU A 161 5.49 2.64 9.44
N LEU A 162 5.31 1.68 8.54
CA LEU A 162 5.61 0.28 8.76
C LEU A 162 6.89 -0.09 8.04
N GLY A 163 7.63 -1.04 8.61
CA GLY A 163 8.84 -1.60 8.02
C GLY A 163 8.98 -3.07 8.39
N TYR A 164 9.98 -3.72 7.82
CA TYR A 164 10.26 -5.11 8.15
C TYR A 164 11.33 -5.21 9.23
N SER A 165 11.10 -6.08 10.22
CA SER A 165 12.14 -6.46 11.17
C SER A 165 13.27 -7.21 10.47
N ASP A 166 14.47 -7.19 11.06
CA ASP A 166 15.65 -7.88 10.53
C ASP A 166 15.71 -9.37 10.93
N ASP A 167 14.57 -9.95 11.31
CA ASP A 167 14.45 -11.37 11.64
C ASP A 167 14.57 -12.27 10.41
N LYS A 168 14.84 -13.57 10.63
CA LYS A 168 14.94 -14.57 9.55
C LYS A 168 13.67 -14.68 8.70
N ALA A 169 12.51 -14.40 9.31
CA ALA A 169 11.23 -14.26 8.65
C ALA A 169 10.84 -12.78 8.67
N PRO A 170 10.48 -12.17 7.53
CA PRO A 170 10.16 -10.75 7.48
C PRO A 170 8.81 -10.51 8.17
N LYS A 171 8.87 -9.90 9.35
CA LYS A 171 7.71 -9.43 10.11
C LYS A 171 7.47 -7.95 9.84
N LEU A 172 6.21 -7.59 9.59
CA LEU A 172 5.83 -6.18 9.50
C LEU A 172 5.66 -5.60 10.91
N VAL A 173 6.34 -4.48 11.17
CA VAL A 173 6.32 -3.78 12.46
C VAL A 173 6.05 -2.30 12.25
N VAL A 174 5.43 -1.65 13.24
CA VAL A 174 5.31 -0.20 13.27
C VAL A 174 6.67 0.40 13.60
N VAL A 175 7.25 1.13 12.67
CA VAL A 175 8.55 1.81 12.83
C VAL A 175 8.37 3.15 13.51
N ALA A 176 7.38 3.92 13.06
CA ALA A 176 7.10 5.24 13.59
C ALA A 176 5.64 5.66 13.32
N ARG A 177 5.18 6.68 14.04
CA ARG A 177 3.89 7.35 13.86
C ARG A 177 4.03 8.81 14.31
N GLY A 178 3.21 9.69 13.77
CA GLY A 178 3.24 11.10 14.13
C GLY A 178 2.04 11.88 13.62
N ASP A 179 2.02 13.17 13.93
CA ASP A 179 0.91 14.11 13.69
C ASP A 179 1.25 15.19 12.65
N GLY A 180 2.54 15.43 12.36
CA GLY A 180 3.01 16.50 11.47
C GLY A 180 2.71 16.36 9.97
N ALA A 181 1.81 15.48 9.54
CA ALA A 181 1.44 15.36 8.11
C ALA A 181 0.29 16.27 7.69
N ALA A 182 -0.63 16.60 8.60
CA ALA A 182 -1.79 17.43 8.28
C ALA A 182 -1.42 18.90 8.03
N GLU A 183 -0.48 19.44 8.79
CA GLU A 183 -0.09 20.86 8.71
C GLU A 183 0.74 21.20 7.47
N GLU A 184 1.51 20.23 6.94
CA GLU A 184 2.39 20.46 5.79
C GLU A 184 1.64 20.41 4.43
N MET A 185 0.43 19.84 4.40
CA MET A 185 -0.34 19.63 3.16
C MET A 185 -1.59 20.50 3.01
N ALA A 186 -1.99 21.21 4.08
CA ALA A 186 -3.07 22.19 4.09
C ALA A 186 -2.74 23.47 3.28
#